data_AF-A0A956IDL0-F1
#
_entry.id   AF-A0A956IDL0-F1
#
_cell.length_a   1.000
_cell.length_b   1.000
_cell.length_c   1.000
_cell.angle_alpha   90.00
_cell.angle_beta   90.00
_cell.angle_gamma   90.00
#
_symmetry.space_group_name_H-M   'P 1'
#
loop_
_entity.id
_entity.type
_entity.pdbx_description
1 polymer ?
#
loop_
_entity_poly.entity_id
_entity_poly.type
_entity_poly.pdbx_seq_one_letter_code
_entity_poly.pdbx_strand_id
1 'polypeptide(L)'
;MKAKHIRIRVEQCLALAKASNCPRRKFGALLLDPERNVVLMDGYNGGPRGGGELCGGEVCLRDTLGVKSGTRMEIGCHHAEMNVICNA
;
A
#
# COMPACT_ATOMS: atom_id res chain seq x y z
N MET A 1 22.27 -5.46 -2.14
CA MET A 1 22.04 -4.78 -0.85
C MET A 1 22.42 -5.69 0.32
N LYS A 2 23.01 -5.17 1.40
CA LYS A 2 23.39 -6.00 2.57
C LYS A 2 22.14 -6.46 3.34
N ALA A 3 22.17 -7.66 3.94
CA ALA A 3 21.03 -8.21 4.69
C ALA A 3 20.49 -7.27 5.79
N LYS A 4 21.39 -6.55 6.48
CA LYS A 4 20.98 -5.54 7.47
C LYS A 4 20.12 -4.41 6.89
N HIS A 5 20.35 -4.02 5.64
CA HIS A 5 19.56 -2.99 4.97
C HIS A 5 18.19 -3.54 4.56
N ILE A 6 18.12 -4.78 4.07
CA ILE A 6 16.85 -5.42 3.74
C ILE A 6 15.95 -5.48 4.97
N ARG A 7 16.48 -5.91 6.13
CA ARG A 7 15.70 -6.00 7.37
C ARG A 7 15.10 -4.66 7.78
N ILE A 8 15.87 -3.58 7.77
CA ILE A 8 15.34 -2.25 8.13
C ILE A 8 14.32 -1.75 7.10
N ARG A 9 14.49 -2.04 5.80
CA ARG A 9 13.49 -1.69 4.78
C ARG A 9 12.17 -2.46 4.97
N VAL A 10 12.24 -3.72 5.37
CA VAL A 10 11.04 -4.51 5.73
C VAL A 10 10.33 -3.88 6.93
N GLU A 11 11.06 -3.50 7.98
CA GLU A 11 10.49 -2.81 9.14
C GLU A 11 9.82 -1.48 8.76
N GLN A 12 10.42 -0.73 7.84
CA GLN A 12 9.82 0.49 7.29
C GLN A 12 8.52 0.22 6.52
N CYS A 13 8.47 -0.81 5.66
CA CYS A 13 7.24 -1.22 5.00
C CYS A 13 6.14 -1.59 6.01
N LEU A 14 6.50 -2.31 7.08
CA LEU A 14 5.56 -2.66 8.15
C LEU A 14 5.04 -1.43 8.91
N ALA A 15 5.89 -0.42 9.12
CA ALA A 15 5.47 0.85 9.71
C ALA A 15 4.52 1.62 8.79
N LEU A 16 4.83 1.73 7.50
CA LEU A 16 3.99 2.39 6.49
C LEU A 16 2.62 1.70 6.35
N ALA A 17 2.59 0.37 6.38
CA ALA A 17 1.35 -0.40 6.29
C ALA A 17 0.33 0.00 7.37
N LYS A 18 0.77 0.49 8.54
CA LYS A 18 -0.13 0.93 9.61
C LYS A 18 -1.02 2.11 9.21
N ALA A 19 -0.57 2.94 8.26
CA ALA A 19 -1.34 4.06 7.73
C ALA A 19 -2.50 3.62 6.82
N SER A 20 -2.47 2.38 6.32
CA SER A 20 -3.61 1.84 5.55
C SER A 20 -4.85 1.70 6.43
N ASN A 21 -5.96 2.20 5.89
CA ASN A 21 -7.31 2.02 6.43
C ASN A 21 -8.02 0.76 5.89
N CYS A 22 -7.41 0.00 4.98
CA CYS A 22 -8.07 -1.17 4.40
C CYS A 22 -8.35 -2.25 5.48
N PRO A 23 -9.60 -2.73 5.62
CA PRO A 23 -9.95 -3.67 6.68
C PRO A 23 -9.53 -5.11 6.35
N ARG A 24 -9.29 -5.44 5.07
CA ARG A 24 -8.94 -6.80 4.64
C ARG A 24 -7.49 -7.14 4.93
N ARG A 25 -6.58 -6.27 4.48
CA ARG A 25 -5.12 -6.39 4.61
C ARG A 25 -4.47 -5.01 4.48
N LYS A 26 -3.40 -4.82 5.24
CA LYS A 26 -2.60 -3.59 5.24
C LYS A 26 -1.23 -3.89 4.65
N PHE A 27 -0.85 -3.15 3.64
CA PHE A 27 0.39 -3.30 2.89
C PHE A 27 1.13 -1.96 2.84
N GLY A 28 2.44 -2.03 2.95
CA GLY A 28 3.37 -0.93 2.68
C GLY A 28 4.36 -1.39 1.63
N ALA A 29 4.80 -0.46 0.80
CA ALA A 29 5.76 -0.69 -0.25
C ALA A 29 6.77 0.47 -0.32
N LEU A 30 7.96 0.16 -0.80
CA LEU A 30 9.07 1.09 -0.97
C LEU A 30 9.67 0.88 -2.36
N LEU A 31 9.95 1.98 -3.05
CA LEU A 31 10.85 2.00 -4.21
C LEU A 31 12.21 2.54 -3.75
N LEU A 32 13.27 1.84 -4.09
CA LEU A 32 14.59 2.11 -3.55
C LEU A 32 15.69 1.89 -4.59
N ASP A 33 16.73 2.72 -4.51
CA ASP A 33 17.98 2.54 -5.25
C ASP A 33 18.81 1.44 -4.54
N PRO A 34 19.06 0.29 -5.18
CA PRO A 34 19.72 -0.85 -4.52
C PRO A 34 21.22 -0.63 -4.28
N GLU A 35 21.86 0.28 -5.01
CA GLU A 35 23.29 0.60 -4.89
C GLU A 35 23.51 1.63 -3.80
N ARG A 36 22.74 2.73 -3.83
CA ARG A 36 22.82 3.82 -2.85
C ARG A 36 22.08 3.50 -1.56
N ASN A 37 21.21 2.48 -1.56
CA ASN A 37 20.29 2.16 -0.47
C ASN A 37 19.45 3.37 -0.04
N VAL A 38 19.00 4.19 -1.00
CA VAL A 38 18.15 5.36 -0.78
C VAL A 38 16.71 4.98 -1.10
N VAL A 39 15.79 5.36 -0.22
CA VAL A 39 14.35 5.27 -0.52
C VAL A 39 14.02 6.40 -1.48
N LEU A 40 13.55 6.04 -2.66
CA LEU A 40 13.13 6.98 -3.69
C LEU A 40 11.68 7.39 -3.45
N MET A 41 10.82 6.41 -3.16
CA MET A 41 9.41 6.62 -2.89
C MET A 41 8.85 5.58 -1.92
N ASP A 42 7.73 5.93 -1.31
CA ASP A 42 6.98 5.06 -0.42
C ASP A 42 5.48 5.09 -0.72
N GLY A 43 4.77 4.12 -0.16
CA GLY A 43 3.32 4.02 -0.34
C GLY A 43 2.73 2.91 0.50
N TYR A 44 1.43 3.03 0.75
CA TYR A 44 0.60 2.03 1.39
C TYR A 44 -0.71 1.88 0.62
N ASN A 45 -1.41 0.75 0.79
CA ASN A 45 -2.68 0.55 0.10
C ASN A 45 -3.79 1.40 0.73
N GLY A 46 -4.62 2.03 -0.09
CA GLY A 46 -5.66 2.94 0.39
C GLY A 46 -6.58 3.44 -0.72
N GLY A 47 -7.65 4.13 -0.34
CA GLY A 47 -8.48 4.87 -1.29
C GLY A 47 -7.74 6.06 -1.92
N PRO A 48 -8.29 6.67 -2.97
CA PRO A 48 -7.75 7.90 -3.54
C PRO A 48 -7.72 9.04 -2.51
N ARG A 49 -6.82 10.01 -2.71
CA ARG A 49 -6.67 11.18 -1.83
C ARG A 49 -8.00 11.93 -1.70
N GLY A 50 -8.35 12.35 -0.48
CA GLY A 50 -9.61 13.03 -0.19
C GLY A 50 -10.84 12.10 -0.16
N GLY A 51 -10.66 10.78 -0.25
CA GLY A 51 -11.72 9.80 0.00
C GLY A 51 -12.11 9.71 1.49
N GLY A 52 -13.11 8.88 1.78
CA GLY A 52 -13.57 8.67 3.16
C GLY A 52 -12.70 7.71 3.97
N GLU A 53 -13.21 7.29 5.13
CA GLU A 53 -12.51 6.41 6.08
C GLU A 53 -12.08 5.07 5.48
N LEU A 54 -12.78 4.58 4.45
CA LEU A 54 -12.53 3.37 3.68
C LEU A 54 -12.63 3.65 2.16
N CYS A 55 -12.34 2.65 1.33
CA CYS A 55 -12.37 2.83 -0.13
C CYS A 55 -13.75 3.16 -0.72
N GLY A 56 -14.84 2.98 0.03
CA GLY A 56 -16.20 3.35 -0.36
C GLY A 56 -16.81 4.46 0.47
N GLY A 57 -16.01 5.33 1.09
CA GLY A 57 -16.50 6.27 2.09
C GLY A 57 -16.43 5.63 3.47
N GLU A 58 -17.55 5.17 4.01
CA GLU A 58 -17.64 4.51 5.32
C GLU A 58 -17.59 2.97 5.24
N VAL A 59 -17.53 2.41 4.02
CA VAL A 59 -17.57 0.96 3.79
C VAL A 59 -16.45 0.49 2.86
N CYS A 60 -16.11 -0.80 2.93
CA CYS A 60 -15.18 -1.44 2.01
C CYS A 60 -15.94 -1.92 0.76
N LEU A 61 -15.77 -1.24 -0.39
CA LEU A 61 -16.42 -1.62 -1.66
C LEU A 61 -16.15 -3.07 -2.05
N ARG A 62 -14.94 -3.59 -1.80
CA ARG A 62 -14.60 -4.97 -2.14
C ARG A 62 -15.37 -5.98 -1.31
N ASP A 63 -15.74 -5.65 -0.08
CA ASP A 63 -16.52 -6.54 0.78
C ASP A 63 -18.00 -6.43 0.46
N THR A 64 -18.51 -5.20 0.30
CA THR A 64 -19.91 -4.94 -0.10
C THR A 64 -20.26 -5.63 -1.42
N LEU A 65 -19.34 -5.66 -2.38
CA LEU A 65 -19.56 -6.26 -3.70
C LEU A 65 -19.09 -7.73 -3.79
N GLY A 66 -18.67 -8.36 -2.67
CA GLY A 66 -18.25 -9.76 -2.66
C GLY A 66 -17.03 -10.05 -3.54
N VAL A 67 -16.11 -9.09 -3.70
CA VAL A 67 -14.97 -9.22 -4.59
C VAL A 67 -13.92 -10.17 -4.02
N LYS A 68 -13.59 -11.21 -4.79
CA LYS A 68 -12.54 -12.18 -4.44
C LYS A 68 -11.15 -11.55 -4.49
N SER A 69 -10.27 -11.96 -3.58
CA SER A 69 -8.87 -11.53 -3.59
C SER A 69 -8.18 -11.90 -4.91
N GLY A 70 -7.32 -11.03 -5.43
CA GLY A 70 -6.62 -11.23 -6.70
C GLY A 70 -7.49 -11.01 -7.95
N THR A 71 -8.71 -10.48 -7.81
CA THR A 71 -9.61 -10.17 -8.93
C THR A 71 -10.12 -8.73 -8.84
N ARG A 72 -10.61 -8.19 -9.97
CA ARG A 72 -11.26 -6.87 -10.07
C ARG A 72 -10.42 -5.76 -9.39
N MET A 73 -9.20 -5.52 -9.90
CA MET A 73 -8.27 -4.54 -9.31
C MET A 73 -8.79 -3.10 -9.38
N GLU A 74 -9.72 -2.83 -10.29
CA GLU A 74 -10.36 -1.53 -10.45
C GLU A 74 -11.38 -1.20 -9.33
N ILE A 75 -11.69 -2.16 -8.45
CA ILE A 75 -12.63 -1.95 -7.34
C ILE A 75 -11.88 -1.83 -6.00
N GLY A 76 -12.09 -0.71 -5.32
CA GLY A 76 -11.68 -0.47 -3.93
C GLY A 76 -10.36 0.29 -3.81
N CYS A 77 -9.55 -0.08 -2.81
CA CYS A 77 -8.26 0.56 -2.57
C CYS A 77 -7.26 0.29 -3.72
N HIS A 78 -6.46 1.29 -4.06
CA HIS A 78 -5.23 1.07 -4.82
C HIS A 78 -4.22 0.31 -3.95
N HIS A 79 -3.47 -0.59 -4.58
CA HIS A 79 -2.45 -1.35 -3.89
C HIS A 79 -1.25 -0.46 -3.52
N ALA A 80 -0.48 -0.91 -2.53
CA ALA A 80 0.69 -0.19 -2.08
C ALA A 80 1.72 -0.03 -3.21
N GLU A 81 1.94 -1.05 -4.04
CA GLU A 81 2.90 -0.97 -5.15
C GLU A 81 2.46 0.06 -6.20
N MET A 82 1.16 0.12 -6.51
CA MET A 82 0.61 1.11 -7.44
C MET A 82 0.77 2.53 -6.88
N ASN A 83 0.43 2.72 -5.59
CA ASN A 83 0.59 4.02 -4.94
C ASN A 83 2.05 4.46 -4.88
N VAL A 84 3.01 3.55 -4.70
CA VAL A 84 4.43 3.87 -4.79
C VAL A 84 4.79 4.41 -6.18
N ILE A 85 4.30 3.77 -7.26
CA ILE A 85 4.63 4.17 -8.63
C ILE A 85 3.93 5.48 -9.02
N CYS A 86 2.67 5.65 -8.63
CA CYS A 86 1.84 6.77 -9.07
C CYS A 86 1.94 8.02 -8.19
N ASN A 87 2.42 7.92 -6.95
CA ASN A 87 2.66 9.10 -6.10
C ASN A 87 4.01 9.79 -6.37
N ALA A 88 4.72 9.40 -7.45
CA ALA A 88 5.92 10.08 -7.93
C ALA A 88 5.71 11.55 -8.25
#